data_AF-A0A2E8Y808-F1
#
_entry.id   AF-A0A2E8Y808-F1
#
_cell.length_a   1.000
_cell.length_b   1.000
_cell.length_c   1.000
_cell.angle_alpha   90.00
_cell.angle_beta   90.00
_cell.angle_gamma   90.00
#
_symmetry.space_group_name_H-M   'P 1'
#
loop_
_entity.id
_entity.type
_entity.pdbx_description
1 polymer ?
#
loop_
_entity_poly.entity_id
_entity_poly.type
_entity_poly.pdbx_seq_one_letter_code
_entity_poly.pdbx_strand_id
1 'polypeptide(L)'
;MMTRILTRTRSDERSGGLRFPAGELKVARALPLVQACLDELSKWLSDGATLVGEQLSLSDLHTLPMIHYLAVSRPGAELLSARPRLKSWLCTMRQRESSQSLLQADR
;
A
#
# COMPACT_ATOMS: atom_id res chain seq x y z
N MET A 1 -43.83 -14.83 39.87
CA MET A 1 -42.81 -13.80 39.62
C MET A 1 -41.46 -14.49 39.50
N MET A 2 -41.07 -14.91 38.29
CA MET A 2 -39.83 -15.65 38.02
C MET A 2 -39.07 -14.96 36.88
N THR A 3 -37.89 -14.44 37.20
CA THR A 3 -37.03 -13.67 36.31
C THR A 3 -36.32 -14.60 35.31
N ARG A 4 -36.50 -14.33 34.01
CA ARG A 4 -35.81 -14.99 32.89
C ARG A 4 -34.28 -14.85 33.03
N ILE A 5 -33.58 -15.97 33.07
CA ILE A 5 -32.13 -16.04 32.80
C ILE A 5 -31.98 -16.13 31.28
N LEU A 6 -31.44 -15.08 30.67
CA LEU A 6 -31.06 -15.05 29.26
C LEU A 6 -29.90 -16.03 29.02
N THR A 7 -30.15 -17.06 28.22
CA THR A 7 -29.13 -17.92 27.62
C THR A 7 -28.28 -17.10 26.65
N ARG A 8 -27.03 -16.79 27.02
CA ARG A 8 -26.01 -16.31 26.07
C ARG A 8 -25.28 -17.51 25.49
N THR A 9 -25.84 -18.13 24.46
CA THR A 9 -25.11 -19.08 23.62
C THR A 9 -24.13 -18.30 22.74
N ARG A 10 -22.88 -18.23 23.19
CA ARG A 10 -21.72 -17.80 22.39
C ARG A 10 -21.38 -18.94 21.41
N SER A 11 -22.01 -18.95 20.24
CA SER A 11 -21.65 -19.84 19.14
C SER A 11 -22.26 -19.28 17.86
N ASP A 12 -21.52 -18.41 17.17
CA ASP A 12 -21.40 -18.36 15.70
C ASP A 12 -20.86 -16.99 15.21
N GLU A 13 -19.60 -16.67 15.52
CA GLU A 13 -18.88 -15.54 14.88
C GLU A 13 -17.51 -16.00 14.35
N ARG A 14 -17.49 -17.17 13.69
CA ARG A 14 -16.34 -17.60 12.89
C ARG A 14 -16.83 -18.05 11.52
N SER A 15 -17.24 -17.11 10.67
CA SER A 15 -17.35 -17.32 9.22
C SER A 15 -17.54 -15.99 8.48
N GLY A 16 -16.59 -15.65 7.59
CA GLY A 16 -16.76 -14.62 6.55
C GLY A 16 -16.16 -13.25 6.86
N GLY A 17 -14.97 -12.96 6.34
CA GLY A 17 -14.33 -11.65 6.44
C GLY A 17 -15.23 -10.52 5.95
N LEU A 18 -15.59 -9.61 6.84
CA LEU A 18 -16.52 -8.52 6.57
C LEU A 18 -15.80 -7.42 5.76
N ARG A 19 -15.77 -7.56 4.42
CA ARG A 19 -15.39 -6.47 3.53
C ARG A 19 -16.55 -5.49 3.52
N PHE A 20 -16.38 -4.35 4.21
CA PHE A 20 -17.44 -3.35 4.25
C PHE A 20 -17.57 -2.66 2.88
N PRO A 21 -18.77 -2.59 2.28
CA PRO A 21 -18.98 -1.95 0.98
C PRO A 21 -18.55 -0.47 0.96
N ALA A 22 -18.60 0.22 2.11
CA ALA A 22 -18.08 1.58 2.27
C ALA A 22 -16.55 1.69 2.07
N GLY A 23 -15.78 0.64 2.43
CA GLY A 23 -14.34 0.59 2.23
C GLY A 23 -13.98 0.46 0.75
N GLU A 24 -14.70 -0.40 0.03
CA GLU A 24 -14.52 -0.58 -1.42
C GLU A 24 -14.83 0.70 -2.20
N LEU A 25 -15.90 1.41 -1.84
CA LEU A 25 -16.25 2.67 -2.45
C LEU A 25 -15.20 3.76 -2.20
N LYS A 26 -14.62 3.81 -0.99
CA LYS A 26 -13.51 4.73 -0.67
C LYS A 26 -12.28 4.43 -1.53
N VAL A 27 -11.91 3.15 -1.68
CA VAL A 27 -10.81 2.73 -2.54
C VAL A 27 -11.09 3.12 -3.99
N ALA A 28 -12.25 2.77 -4.54
CA ALA A 28 -12.61 3.08 -5.91
C ALA A 28 -12.54 4.57 -6.22
N ARG A 29 -13.00 5.42 -5.29
CA ARG A 29 -12.95 6.89 -5.43
C ARG A 29 -11.53 7.45 -5.35
N ALA A 30 -10.63 6.80 -4.62
CA ALA A 30 -9.24 7.22 -4.49
C ALA A 30 -8.36 6.81 -5.68
N LEU A 31 -8.70 5.70 -6.37
CA LEU A 31 -7.87 5.15 -7.44
C LEU A 31 -7.48 6.16 -8.54
N PRO A 32 -8.36 7.02 -9.07
CA PRO A 32 -7.97 8.00 -10.09
C PRO A 32 -6.93 9.00 -9.61
N LEU A 33 -7.02 9.45 -8.35
CA LEU A 33 -6.05 10.36 -7.76
C LEU A 33 -4.70 9.65 -7.57
N VAL A 34 -4.72 8.43 -7.02
CA VAL A 34 -3.51 7.61 -6.87
C VAL A 34 -2.84 7.41 -8.23
N GLN A 35 -3.62 7.10 -9.27
CA GLN A 35 -3.13 6.93 -10.63
C GLN A 35 -2.38 8.18 -11.12
N ALA A 36 -2.98 9.36 -10.99
CA ALA A 36 -2.36 10.62 -11.39
C ALA A 36 -1.06 10.90 -10.61
N CYS A 37 -1.04 10.66 -9.30
CA CYS A 37 0.18 10.81 -8.50
C CYS A 37 1.30 9.87 -8.97
N LEU A 38 0.98 8.61 -9.24
CA LEU A 38 1.98 7.63 -9.73
C LEU A 38 2.47 7.97 -11.13
N ASP A 39 1.63 8.55 -11.98
CA ASP A 39 2.02 9.04 -13.30
C ASP A 39 3.04 10.18 -13.20
N GLU A 40 2.82 11.15 -12.31
CA GLU A 40 3.79 12.22 -12.07
C GLU A 40 5.11 11.70 -11.48
N LEU A 41 5.05 10.83 -10.47
CA LEU A 41 6.27 10.20 -9.92
C LEU A 41 7.06 9.44 -11.00
N SER A 42 6.35 8.76 -11.91
CA SER A 42 6.99 8.03 -13.02
C SER A 42 7.66 8.97 -14.03
N LYS A 43 7.15 10.19 -14.21
CA LYS A 43 7.77 11.22 -15.07
C LYS A 43 9.05 11.77 -14.45
N TRP A 44 9.07 11.97 -13.13
CA TRP A 44 10.24 12.48 -12.42
C TRP A 44 11.40 11.47 -12.39
N LEU A 45 11.09 10.18 -12.44
CA LEU A 45 12.05 9.11 -12.71
C LEU A 45 12.48 9.12 -14.19
N SER A 46 13.29 10.10 -14.59
CA SER A 46 13.99 10.14 -15.88
C SER A 46 15.47 9.82 -15.69
N ASP A 47 16.01 8.86 -16.47
CA ASP A 47 17.41 8.42 -16.59
C ASP A 47 18.24 8.15 -15.31
N GLY A 48 17.74 8.52 -14.13
CA GLY A 48 18.34 8.34 -12.82
C GLY A 48 17.54 7.37 -11.94
N ALA A 49 18.23 6.72 -11.01
CA ALA A 49 17.67 5.74 -10.10
C ALA A 49 16.89 6.34 -8.92
N THR A 50 16.66 7.66 -8.91
CA THR A 50 16.16 8.46 -7.78
C THR A 50 15.08 9.43 -8.22
N LEU A 51 14.15 9.77 -7.32
CA LEU A 51 12.96 10.58 -7.63
C LEU A 51 13.28 12.03 -8.02
N VAL A 52 14.35 12.61 -7.44
CA VAL A 52 14.74 14.00 -7.69
C VAL A 52 16.26 14.07 -7.79
N GLY A 53 16.76 14.52 -8.94
CA GLY A 53 18.20 14.62 -9.21
C GLY A 53 18.88 13.26 -9.38
N GLU A 54 20.21 13.24 -9.26
CA GLU A 54 21.04 12.06 -9.55
C GLU A 54 21.43 11.26 -8.30
N GLN A 55 21.14 11.78 -7.11
CA GLN A 55 21.54 11.19 -5.83
C GLN A 55 20.35 10.87 -4.95
N LEU A 56 20.50 9.83 -4.12
CA LEU A 56 19.49 9.45 -3.15
C LEU A 56 19.21 10.62 -2.21
N SER A 57 17.94 10.95 -2.03
CA SER A 57 17.52 12.06 -1.19
C SER A 57 16.40 11.67 -0.23
N LEU A 58 16.01 12.61 0.63
CA LEU A 58 14.86 12.44 1.51
C LEU A 58 13.57 12.15 0.72
N SER A 59 13.45 12.63 -0.52
CA SER A 59 12.28 12.35 -1.37
C SER A 59 12.11 10.85 -1.62
N ASP A 60 13.19 10.12 -1.91
CA ASP A 60 13.17 8.67 -2.10
C ASP A 60 12.83 7.94 -0.81
N LEU A 61 13.49 8.32 0.29
CA LEU A 61 13.32 7.69 1.59
C LEU A 61 11.91 7.87 2.14
N HIS A 62 11.31 9.05 1.94
CA HIS A 62 9.95 9.33 2.36
C HIS A 62 8.92 8.62 1.48
N THR A 63 9.15 8.56 0.16
CA THR A 63 8.22 7.94 -0.80
C THR A 63 8.23 6.42 -0.70
N LEU A 64 9.37 5.80 -0.36
CA LEU A 64 9.52 4.35 -0.28
C LEU A 64 8.41 3.64 0.52
N PRO A 65 8.16 3.95 1.81
CA PRO A 65 7.15 3.24 2.59
C PRO A 65 5.74 3.41 2.03
N MET A 66 5.40 4.59 1.50
CA MET A 66 4.08 4.84 0.90
C MET A 66 3.84 3.95 -0.32
N ILE A 67 4.83 3.86 -1.22
CA ILE A 67 4.74 3.03 -2.42
C ILE A 67 4.85 1.55 -2.07
N HIS A 68 5.66 1.18 -1.08
CA HIS A 68 5.73 -0.20 -0.58
C HIS A 68 4.37 -0.68 -0.07
N TYR A 69 3.71 0.10 0.79
CA TYR A 69 2.41 -0.26 1.35
C TYR A 69 1.33 -0.34 0.26
N LEU A 70 1.33 0.59 -0.69
CA LEU A 70 0.45 0.54 -1.86
C LEU A 70 0.62 -0.80 -2.63
N ALA A 71 1.87 -1.24 -2.83
CA ALA A 71 2.21 -2.46 -3.56
C ALA A 71 1.76 -3.76 -2.87
N VAL A 72 1.49 -3.74 -1.56
CA VAL A 72 0.96 -4.91 -0.83
C VAL A 72 -0.49 -5.18 -1.23
N SER A 73 -1.25 -4.15 -1.61
CA SER A 73 -2.62 -4.30 -2.09
C SER A 73 -2.67 -4.75 -3.56
N ARG A 74 -3.66 -5.58 -3.93
CA ARG A 74 -3.84 -6.00 -5.33
C ARG A 74 -4.05 -4.82 -6.30
N PRO A 75 -4.97 -3.86 -6.06
CA PRO A 75 -5.14 -2.72 -6.95
C PRO A 75 -3.87 -1.87 -7.07
N GLY A 76 -3.13 -1.68 -5.97
CA GLY A 76 -1.87 -0.95 -5.98
C GLY A 76 -0.76 -1.67 -6.75
N ALA A 77 -0.66 -2.99 -6.63
CA ALA A 77 0.28 -3.79 -7.42
C ALA A 77 -0.02 -3.75 -8.92
N GLU A 78 -1.30 -3.75 -9.31
CA GLU A 78 -1.76 -3.57 -10.69
C GLU A 78 -1.38 -2.17 -11.21
N LEU A 79 -1.62 -1.11 -10.43
CA LEU A 79 -1.21 0.25 -10.78
C LEU A 79 0.31 0.39 -10.97
N LEU A 80 1.13 -0.24 -10.12
CA LEU A 80 2.59 -0.19 -10.25
C LEU A 80 3.10 -1.00 -11.45
N SER A 81 2.42 -2.08 -11.81
CA SER A 81 2.82 -2.89 -12.97
C SER A 81 2.64 -2.15 -14.29
N ALA A 82 1.72 -1.18 -14.36
CA ALA A 82 1.58 -0.28 -15.50
C ALA A 82 2.69 0.79 -15.59
N ARG A 83 3.58 0.90 -14.59
CA ARG A 83 4.59 1.97 -14.46
C ARG A 83 5.98 1.38 -14.22
N PRO A 84 6.64 0.85 -15.26
CA PRO A 84 7.86 0.05 -15.11
C PRO A 84 9.02 0.81 -14.46
N ARG A 85 9.15 2.12 -14.69
CA ARG A 85 10.19 2.96 -14.06
C ARG A 85 10.00 3.04 -12.55
N LEU A 86 8.79 3.34 -12.11
CA LEU A 86 8.45 3.41 -10.68
C LEU A 86 8.57 2.03 -10.01
N LYS A 87 8.17 0.97 -10.71
CA LYS A 87 8.37 -0.41 -10.24
C LYS A 87 9.86 -0.76 -10.08
N SER A 88 10.69 -0.38 -11.06
CA SER A 88 12.14 -0.58 -11.01
C SER A 88 12.78 0.18 -9.85
N TRP A 89 12.43 1.46 -9.69
CA TRP A 89 12.84 2.27 -8.54
C TRP A 89 12.48 1.60 -7.21
N LEU A 90 11.24 1.11 -7.06
CA LEU A 90 10.79 0.42 -5.85
C LEU A 90 11.63 -0.84 -5.59
N CYS A 91 11.94 -1.63 -6.62
CA CYS A 91 12.79 -2.81 -6.50
C CYS A 91 14.19 -2.45 -6.01
N THR A 92 14.82 -1.42 -6.60
CA THR A 92 16.14 -0.93 -6.21
C THR A 92 16.15 -0.44 -4.76
N MET A 93 15.16 0.37 -4.38
CA MET A 93 15.06 0.90 -3.01
C MET A 93 14.89 -0.21 -1.97
N ARG A 94 14.11 -1.26 -2.28
CA ARG A 94 13.91 -2.41 -1.37
C ARG A 94 15.14 -3.30 -1.18
N GLN A 95 16.17 -3.19 -2.02
CA GLN A 95 17.42 -3.96 -1.88
C GLN A 95 18.40 -3.35 -0.87
N ARG A 96 18.18 -2.11 -0.45
CA ARG A 96 19.06 -1.42 0.51
C ARG A 96 18.89 -2.01 1.91
N GLU A 97 19.98 -2.21 2.64
CA GLU A 97 19.95 -2.78 4.00
C GLU A 97 19.04 -1.99 4.95
N SER A 98 19.13 -0.65 4.92
CA SER A 98 18.30 0.21 5.76
C SER A 98 16.80 0.05 5.44
N SER A 99 16.47 -0.10 4.16
CA SER A 99 15.11 -0.34 3.71
C SER A 99 14.61 -1.72 4.10
N GLN A 100 15.45 -2.75 4.00
CA GLN A 100 15.09 -4.10 4.43
C GLN A 100 14.83 -4.17 5.92
N SER A 101 15.69 -3.55 6.74
CA SER A 101 15.49 -3.45 8.19
C SER A 101 14.15 -2.79 8.55
N LEU A 102 13.81 -1.68 7.90
CA LEU A 102 12.53 -0.98 8.13
C LEU A 102 11.32 -1.80 7.67
N LEU A 103 11.38 -2.39 6.47
CA LEU A 103 10.23 -3.05 5.84
C LEU A 103 10.00 -4.49 6.35
N GLN A 104 11.01 -5.08 7.01
CA GLN A 104 10.88 -6.39 7.68
C GLN A 104 10.24 -6.29 9.06
N ALA A 105 10.25 -5.10 9.69
CA ALA A 105 9.64 -4.88 11.00
C ALA A 105 8.10 -4.95 10.98
N ASP A 106 7.49 -4.93 9.80
CA ASP A 106 6.02 -4.90 9.60
C ASP A 106 5.43 -6.30 9.34
N ARG A 107 6.15 -7.37 9.73
CA ARG A 107 5.77 -8.78 9.51
C ARG A 107 5.55 -9.55 10.81
#